data_AF-A0A839IRG2-F1
#
_entry.id   AF-A0A839IRG2-F1
#
_cell.length_a   1.000
_cell.length_b   1.000
_cell.length_c   1.000
_cell.angle_alpha   90.00
_cell.angle_beta   90.00
_cell.angle_gamma   90.00
#
_symmetry.space_group_name_H-M   'P 1'
#
loop_
_entity.id
_entity.type
_entity.pdbx_description
1 polymer ?
#
loop_
_entity_poly.entity_id
_entity_poly.type
_entity_poly.pdbx_seq_one_letter_code
_entity_poly.pdbx_strand_id
1 'polypeptide(L)' 'MVINTHSIPKALLARYPQLAQIGAAIEQYQSGKALSVSCPQCHSVLKVTENRQAGSLTVSCSCGHCQHRISWQPS' A
#
# COMPACT_ATOMS: atom_id res chain seq x y z
N MET A 1 -11.47 -0.41 -9.54
CA MET A 1 -10.18 -0.73 -10.18
C MET A 1 -9.30 -1.48 -9.19
N VAL A 2 -9.06 -2.77 -9.43
CA VAL A 2 -8.19 -3.63 -8.62
C VAL A 2 -6.75 -3.23 -8.94
N ILE A 3 -5.97 -2.82 -7.93
CA ILE A 3 -4.53 -2.60 -8.11
C ILE A 3 -3.90 -3.99 -8.18
N ASN A 4 -3.92 -4.60 -9.37
CA ASN A 4 -3.16 -5.79 -9.65
C ASN A 4 -1.68 -5.43 -9.51
N THR A 5 -1.03 -5.97 -8.48
CA THR A 5 0.42 -5.92 -8.28
C THR A 5 1.22 -6.46 -9.49
N HIS A 6 0.55 -7.16 -10.42
CA HIS A 6 1.08 -7.57 -11.72
C HIS A 6 1.33 -6.44 -12.73
N SER A 7 0.83 -5.23 -12.52
CA SER A 7 0.95 -4.12 -13.48
C SER A 7 1.98 -3.05 -13.10
N ILE A 8 2.80 -3.25 -12.06
CA ILE A 8 3.88 -2.31 -11.72
C ILE A 8 5.14 -2.70 -12.50
N PRO A 9 5.67 -1.85 -13.41
CA PRO A 9 6.89 -2.13 -14.14
C PRO A 9 8.05 -2.45 -13.21
N LYS A 10 8.80 -3.54 -13.49
CA LYS A 10 9.95 -3.97 -12.68
C LYS A 10 10.98 -2.85 -12.45
N ALA A 11 11.14 -1.95 -13.42
CA ALA A 11 12.02 -0.78 -13.31
C ALA A 11 11.56 0.23 -12.24
N LEU A 12 10.25 0.37 -12.03
CA LEU A 12 9.69 1.20 -10.96
C LEU A 12 9.79 0.49 -9.60
N LEU A 13 9.61 -0.83 -9.56
CA LEU A 13 9.83 -1.61 -8.33
C LEU A 13 11.30 -1.57 -7.88
N ALA A 14 12.25 -1.58 -8.82
CA ALA A 14 13.67 -1.45 -8.52
C ALA A 14 14.03 -0.07 -7.93
N ARG A 15 13.37 1.00 -8.40
CA ARG A 15 13.57 2.37 -7.88
C ARG A 15 12.76 2.66 -6.62
N TYR A 16 11.62 1.99 -6.45
CA TYR A 16 10.67 2.23 -5.38
C TYR A 16 10.14 0.89 -4.82
N PRO A 17 10.98 0.12 -4.08
CA PRO A 17 10.59 -1.18 -3.53
C PRO A 17 9.40 -1.08 -2.56
N GLN A 18 9.16 0.09 -1.98
CA GLN A 18 7.97 0.38 -1.18
C GLN A 18 6.66 0.19 -1.95
N LEU A 19 6.63 0.31 -3.28
CA LEU A 19 5.42 0.11 -4.08
C LEU A 19 4.92 -1.34 -4.03
N ALA A 20 5.83 -2.31 -4.03
CA ALA A 20 5.45 -3.72 -3.85
C ALA A 20 4.80 -3.97 -2.48
N GLN A 21 5.38 -3.38 -1.44
CA GLN A 21 4.88 -3.48 -0.07
C GLN A 21 3.53 -2.78 0.07
N ILE A 22 3.36 -1.61 -0.54
CA ILE A 22 2.08 -0.88 -0.55
C ILE A 22 1.00 -1.70 -1.25
N GLY A 23 1.30 -2.28 -2.42
CA GLY A 23 0.38 -3.15 -3.15
C GLY A 23 -0.05 -4.36 -2.31
N ALA A 24 0.91 -5.08 -1.72
CA ALA A 24 0.62 -6.23 -0.86
C ALA A 24 -0.21 -5.84 0.38
N ALA A 25 0.05 -4.69 0.99
CA ALA A 25 -0.72 -4.20 2.13
C ALA A 25 -2.19 -3.94 1.76
N ILE A 26 -2.44 -3.39 0.57
CA ILE A 26 -3.80 -3.14 0.08
C ILE A 26 -4.51 -4.44 -0.25
N GLU A 27 -3.82 -5.40 -0.89
CA GLU A 27 -4.39 -6.72 -1.18
C GLU A 27 -4.78 -7.46 0.10
N GLN A 28 -3.94 -7.42 1.13
CA GLN A 28 -4.25 -7.99 2.45
C GLN A 28 -5.44 -7.29 3.09
N TYR A 29 -5.48 -5.95 3.04
CA TYR A 29 -6.60 -5.16 3.56
C TYR A 29 -7.92 -5.49 2.86
N GLN A 30 -7.92 -5.56 1.52
CA GLN A 30 -9.11 -5.92 0.73
C GLN A 30 -9.54 -7.37 0.97
N SER A 31 -8.60 -8.27 1.26
CA SER A 31 -8.89 -9.66 1.60
C SER A 31 -9.36 -9.86 3.06
N GLY A 32 -9.41 -8.78 3.87
CA GLY A 32 -9.73 -8.87 5.30
C GLY A 32 -8.65 -9.57 6.14
N LYS A 33 -7.44 -9.72 5.61
CA LYS A 33 -6.31 -10.35 6.32
C LYS A 33 -5.59 -9.34 7.21
N ALA A 34 -4.99 -9.83 8.29
CA ALA A 34 -4.12 -9.02 9.12
C ALA A 34 -2.92 -8.51 8.27
N LEU A 35 -2.63 -7.20 8.39
CA LEU A 35 -1.52 -6.57 7.71
C LEU A 35 -0.20 -7.09 8.28
N SER A 36 0.55 -7.85 7.47
CA SER A 36 1.88 -8.38 7.83
C SER A 36 3.03 -7.73 7.05
N VAL A 37 2.71 -6.75 6.23
CA VAL A 37 3.62 -6.12 5.28
C VAL A 37 4.35 -4.97 5.97
N SER A 38 5.67 -4.90 5.84
CA SER A 38 6.52 -3.97 6.60
C SER A 38 7.28 -3.01 5.69
N CYS A 39 7.48 -1.77 6.13
CA CYS A 39 8.28 -0.81 5.37
C CYS A 39 9.75 -1.30 5.30
N PRO A 40 10.36 -1.37 4.10
CA PRO A 40 11.72 -1.86 3.91
C PRO A 40 12.79 -0.95 4.54
N GLN A 41 12.43 0.28 4.93
CA GLN A 41 13.33 1.26 5.51
C GLN A 41 13.38 1.20 7.05
N CYS A 42 12.22 1.01 7.70
CA CYS A 42 12.12 1.07 9.16
C CYS A 42 11.56 -0.22 9.79
N HIS A 43 11.35 -1.26 8.99
CA HIS A 43 10.84 -2.57 9.36
C HIS A 43 9.53 -2.56 10.17
N SER A 44 8.85 -1.42 10.20
CA SER A 44 7.57 -1.24 10.88
C SER A 44 6.44 -1.72 9.98
N VAL A 45 5.46 -2.37 10.57
CA VAL A 45 4.26 -2.83 9.87
C VAL A 45 3.53 -1.63 9.24
N LEU A 46 3.15 -1.76 7.98
CA LEU A 46 2.39 -0.78 7.26
C LEU A 46 0.96 -0.72 7.80
N LYS A 47 0.44 0.50 7.92
CA LYS A 47 -0.95 0.78 8.28
C LYS A 47 -1.69 1.23 7.05
N VAL A 48 -2.87 0.67 6.83
CA VAL A 48 -3.78 1.10 5.77
C VAL A 48 -4.93 1.85 6.43
N THR A 49 -5.10 3.12 6.07
CA THR A 49 -6.19 3.98 6.52
C THR A 49 -7.11 4.25 5.34
N GLU A 50 -8.36 3.84 5.47
CA GLU A 50 -9.40 4.10 4.49
C GLU A 50 -10.06 5.45 4.78
N ASN A 51 -10.12 6.33 3.77
CA ASN A 51 -10.92 7.53 3.80
C ASN A 51 -12.08 7.37 2.80
N ARG A 52 -13.24 6.95 3.33
CA ARG A 52 -14.47 6.74 2.55
C ARG A 52 -15.05 8.02 1.97
N GLN A 53 -14.93 9.14 2.68
CA GLN A 53 -15.46 10.44 2.20
C GLN A 53 -14.71 10.92 0.96
N ALA A 54 -13.40 10.68 0.92
CA ALA A 54 -12.55 11.08 -0.20
C ALA A 54 -12.34 9.98 -1.25
N GLY A 55 -12.88 8.78 -1.05
CA GLY A 55 -12.60 7.63 -1.91
C GLY A 55 -11.09 7.39 -2.06
N SER A 56 -10.37 7.28 -0.95
CA SER A 56 -8.92 7.05 -1.00
C SER A 56 -8.43 6.13 0.12
N LEU A 57 -7.44 5.30 -0.21
CA LEU A 57 -6.69 4.49 0.74
C LEU A 57 -5.32 5.15 0.95
N THR A 58 -4.93 5.30 2.21
CA THR A 58 -3.61 5.81 2.58
C THR A 58 -2.84 4.68 3.24
N VAL A 59 -1.70 4.31 2.65
CA VAL A 59 -0.77 3.36 3.27
C VAL A 59 0.37 4.16 3.88
N SER A 60 0.58 4.00 5.19
CA SER A 60 1.60 4.73 5.94
C SER A 60 2.35 3.82 6.89
N CYS A 61 3.64 4.09 7.08
CA CYS A 61 4.44 3.52 8.17
C CYS A 61 4.66 4.55 9.29
N SER A 62 4.96 4.07 10.49
CA SER A 62 5.30 4.90 11.66
C SER A 62 6.48 5.84 11.43
N CYS A 63 7.39 5.49 10.52
CA CYS A 63 8.60 6.28 10.24
C CYS A 63 8.43 7.35 9.15
N GLY A 64 7.23 7.52 8.57
CA GLY A 64 6.98 8.53 7.52
C GLY A 64 7.64 8.27 6.15
N HIS A 65 8.64 7.38 6.05
CA HIS A 65 9.35 7.08 4.79
C HIS A 65 8.50 6.33 3.76
N CYS A 66 7.60 5.47 4.21
CA CYS A 66 6.62 4.78 3.39
C CYS A 66 5.23 5.41 3.62
N GLN A 67 4.97 6.59 3.05
CA GLN A 67 3.63 7.16 2.98
C GLN A 67 3.19 7.27 1.52
N HIS A 68 2.07 6.63 1.17
CA HIS A 68 1.50 6.77 -0.15
C HIS A 68 -0.03 6.81 -0.08
N ARG A 69 -0.59 7.83 -0.72
CA ARG A 69 -2.03 8.00 -0.88
C ARG A 69 -2.43 7.49 -2.26
N ILE A 70 -3.50 6.71 -2.30
CA ILE A 70 -4.02 6.14 -3.53
C ILE A 70 -5.51 6.43 -3.60
N SER A 71 -5.96 6.96 -4.73
CA SER A 71 -7.38 7.13 -5.02
C SER A 71 -8.00 5.75 -5.20
N TRP A 72 -8.98 5.43 -4.35
CA TRP A 72 -9.68 4.15 -4.31
C TRP A 72 -11.17 4.44 -4.45
N GLN A 73 -11.75 4.15 -5.61
CA GLN A 73 -13.20 4.20 -5.78
C GLN A 73 -13.80 2.87 -5.30
N PRO A 74 -14.63 2.86 -4.22
CA PRO A 74 -15.45 1.70 -3.92
C PRO A 74 -16.31 1.40 -5.14
N SER A 75 -16.22 0.17 -5.64
CA SER A 75 -17.02 -0.32 -6.77
C SER A 75 -18.36 -0.81 -6.26
#